data_AF-A0A251TU14-F1
#
_entry.id   AF-A0A251TU14-F1
#
_cell.length_a   1.000
_cell.length_b   1.000
_cell.length_c   1.000
_cell.angle_alpha   90.00
_cell.angle_beta   90.00
_cell.angle_gamma   90.00
#
_symmetry.space_group_name_H-M   'P 1'
#
loop_
_entity.id
_entity.type
_entity.pdbx_description
1 polymer ?
#
loop_
_entity_poly.entity_id
_entity_poly.type
_entity_poly.pdbx_seq_one_letter_code
_entity_poly.pdbx_strand_id
1 'polypeptide(L)'
;MEVKISGEFMGTVAPLVVYWIYSGFYVLFGSSEKYRLHSKKEEDDKNLVSKKTVVKGVLLQQAIQAVVAIILFTISLFILLFVDTLLVLII
;
A
#
# COMPACT_ATOMS: atom_id res chain seq x y z
N MET A 1 -0.86 -25.84 6.65
CA MET A 1 -0.26 -25.22 5.45
C MET A 1 0.39 -23.93 5.93
N GLU A 2 1.71 -23.89 6.07
CA GLU A 2 2.41 -22.66 6.45
C GLU A 2 2.50 -21.76 5.21
N VAL A 3 1.84 -20.60 5.26
CA VAL A 3 2.02 -19.57 4.24
C VAL A 3 3.35 -18.88 4.56
N LYS A 4 4.42 -19.23 3.84
CA LYS A 4 5.69 -18.50 3.91
C LYS A 4 5.51 -17.15 3.20
N ILE A 5 5.25 -16.11 3.98
CA ILE A 5 5.18 -14.73 3.50
C ILE A 5 6.58 -14.13 3.57
N SER A 6 7.07 -13.57 2.46
CA SER A 6 8.36 -12.88 2.45
C SER A 6 8.26 -11.54 3.19
N GLY A 7 9.34 -11.11 3.85
CA GLY A 7 9.36 -9.85 4.60
C GLY A 7 9.09 -8.64 3.68
N GLU A 8 9.55 -8.71 2.44
CA GLU A 8 9.35 -7.69 1.41
C GLU A 8 7.88 -7.59 0.98
N PHE A 9 7.22 -8.74 0.80
CA PHE A 9 5.79 -8.80 0.50
C PHE A 9 4.96 -8.25 1.66
N MET A 10 5.28 -8.64 2.90
CA MET A 10 4.59 -8.15 4.09
C MET A 10 4.74 -6.63 4.25
N GLY A 11 5.95 -6.10 4.06
CA GLY A 11 6.23 -4.66 4.12
C GLY A 11 5.52 -3.85 3.01
N THR A 12 5.23 -4.49 1.88
CA THR A 12 4.48 -3.86 0.79
C THR A 12 2.98 -3.91 1.06
N VAL A 13 2.42 -5.06 1.49
CA VAL A 13 0.96 -5.29 1.57
C VAL A 13 0.34 -4.85 2.90
N ALA A 14 1.06 -4.99 4.02
CA ALA A 14 0.54 -4.63 5.34
C ALA A 14 0.01 -3.18 5.43
N PRO A 15 0.72 -2.13 4.95
CA PRO A 15 0.19 -0.76 5.02
C PRO A 15 -1.09 -0.57 4.18
N LEU A 16 -1.26 -1.28 3.05
CA LEU A 16 -2.49 -1.23 2.27
C LEU A 16 -3.67 -1.84 3.04
N VAL A 17 -3.45 -3.01 3.64
CA VAL A 17 -4.49 -3.73 4.40
C VAL A 17 -4.93 -2.89 5.59
N VAL A 18 -3.98 -2.33 6.35
CA VAL A 18 -4.26 -1.47 7.50
C VAL A 18 -5.08 -0.25 7.07
N TYR A 19 -4.69 0.42 5.97
CA TYR A 19 -5.43 1.57 5.45
C TYR A 19 -6.89 1.20 5.11
N TRP A 20 -7.11 0.12 4.37
CA TRP A 20 -8.45 -0.29 3.95
C TRP A 20 -9.33 -0.75 5.12
N ILE A 21 -8.75 -1.46 6.10
CA ILE A 21 -9.47 -1.84 7.31
C ILE A 21 -9.92 -0.60 8.08
N TYR A 22 -9.01 0.35 8.30
CA TYR A 22 -9.32 1.57 9.05
C TYR A 22 -10.36 2.45 8.31
N SER A 23 -10.19 2.62 7.00
CA SER A 23 -11.13 3.34 6.14
C SER A 23 -12.51 2.65 6.09
N GLY A 24 -12.53 1.31 5.99
CA GLY A 24 -13.75 0.51 6.01
C GLY A 24 -14.50 0.66 7.33
N PHE A 25 -13.81 0.60 8.46
CA PHE A 25 -14.41 0.88 9.76
C PHE A 25 -14.95 2.30 9.87
N TYR A 26 -14.22 3.29 9.36
CA TYR A 26 -14.70 4.67 9.32
C TYR A 26 -16.00 4.81 8.52
N VAL A 27 -16.14 4.10 7.39
CA VAL A 27 -17.37 4.12 6.59
C VAL A 27 -18.51 3.37 7.28
N LEU A 28 -18.24 2.19 7.87
CA LEU A 28 -19.25 1.36 8.53
C LEU A 28 -19.82 2.03 9.79
N PHE A 29 -18.96 2.61 10.61
CA PHE A 29 -19.35 3.23 11.89
C PHE A 29 -19.56 4.75 11.81
N GLY A 30 -19.11 5.39 10.75
CA GLY A 30 -19.23 6.85 10.55
C GLY A 30 -20.65 7.37 10.32
N SER A 31 -21.66 6.49 10.27
CA SER A 31 -23.06 6.88 10.14
C SER A 31 -23.72 7.27 11.47
N SER A 32 -23.15 6.89 12.62
CA SER A 32 -23.68 7.30 13.93
C SER A 32 -23.38 8.77 14.22
N GLU A 33 -24.35 9.65 13.96
CA GLU A 33 -24.26 11.08 14.31
C GLU A 33 -24.07 11.33 15.81
N LYS A 34 -24.57 10.41 16.65
CA LYS A 34 -24.54 10.52 18.12
C LYS A 34 -23.12 10.60 18.72
N TYR A 35 -22.10 10.13 18.02
CA TYR A 35 -20.72 10.05 18.51
C TYR A 35 -19.73 10.87 17.67
N ARG A 36 -20.21 11.69 16.73
CA ARG A 36 -19.35 12.53 15.89
C ARG A 36 -19.04 13.84 16.60
N LEU A 37 -17.75 14.20 16.70
CA LEU A 37 -17.33 15.52 17.19
C LEU A 37 -17.76 16.66 16.26
N HIS A 38 -17.92 16.40 14.95
CA HIS A 38 -18.34 17.38 13.95
C HIS A 38 -19.51 16.85 13.11
N SER A 39 -20.44 17.73 12.74
CA SER A 39 -21.53 17.35 11.82
C SER A 39 -20.96 16.84 10.48
N LYS A 40 -21.62 15.89 9.82
CA LYS A 40 -21.22 15.41 8.49
C LYS A 40 -21.08 16.55 7.49
N LYS A 41 -22.01 17.51 7.54
CA LYS A 41 -22.02 18.68 6.68
C LYS A 41 -20.77 19.54 6.84
N GLU A 42 -20.32 19.78 8.06
CA GLU A 42 -19.12 20.58 8.31
C GLU A 42 -17.82 19.87 7.87
N GLU A 43 -17.76 18.54 8.03
CA GLU A 43 -16.64 17.73 7.53
C GLU A 43 -16.60 17.69 6.01
N ASP A 44 -17.75 17.49 5.35
CA ASP A 44 -17.84 17.44 3.88
C ASP A 44 -17.56 18.83 3.25
N ASP A 45 -17.99 19.92 3.90
CA ASP A 45 -17.71 21.29 3.44
C ASP A 45 -16.22 21.66 3.61
N LYS A 46 -15.53 21.11 4.61
CA LYS A 46 -14.07 21.30 4.82
C LYS A 46 -13.23 20.30 4.04
N ASN A 47 -13.75 19.13 3.72
CA ASN A 47 -13.05 18.11 2.96
C ASN A 47 -13.15 18.42 1.46
N LEU A 48 -12.15 19.16 0.97
CA LEU A 48 -12.02 19.55 -0.43
C LEU A 48 -11.87 18.36 -1.39
N VAL A 49 -11.64 17.14 -0.88
CA VAL A 49 -11.39 15.94 -1.69
C VAL A 49 -12.50 14.92 -1.51
N SER A 50 -13.22 14.63 -2.60
CA SER A 50 -14.23 13.59 -2.60
C SER A 50 -13.63 12.20 -2.28
N LYS A 51 -14.40 11.34 -1.61
CA LYS A 51 -13.98 9.95 -1.31
C LYS A 51 -13.55 9.19 -2.58
N LYS A 52 -14.20 9.44 -3.71
CA LYS A 52 -13.84 8.87 -5.02
C LYS A 52 -12.46 9.31 -5.48
N THR A 53 -12.09 10.57 -5.25
CA THR A 53 -10.77 11.11 -5.55
C THR A 53 -9.70 10.44 -4.66
N VAL A 54 -9.99 10.25 -3.38
CA VAL A 54 -9.10 9.55 -2.45
C VAL A 54 -8.83 8.11 -2.92
N VAL A 55 -9.89 7.35 -3.25
CA VAL A 55 -9.75 5.96 -3.74
C VAL A 55 -8.89 5.90 -5.01
N LYS A 56 -9.13 6.81 -5.97
CA LYS A 56 -8.30 6.89 -7.18
C LYS A 56 -6.84 7.21 -6.87
N GLY A 57 -6.59 8.13 -5.94
CA GLY A 57 -5.24 8.47 -5.49
C GLY A 57 -4.52 7.28 -4.85
N VAL A 58 -5.21 6.53 -3.99
CA VAL A 58 -4.66 5.33 -3.33
C VAL A 58 -4.33 4.24 -4.36
N LEU A 59 -5.22 3.98 -5.31
CA LEU A 59 -4.95 2.99 -6.38
C LEU A 59 -3.77 3.39 -7.27
N LEU A 60 -3.65 4.68 -7.60
CA LEU A 60 -2.51 5.20 -8.36
C LEU A 60 -1.20 5.02 -7.60
N GLN A 61 -1.19 5.34 -6.30
CA GLN A 61 -0.02 5.15 -5.45
C GLN A 61 0.39 3.67 -5.35
N GLN A 62 -0.56 2.75 -5.21
CA GLN A 62 -0.29 1.31 -5.17
C GLN A 62 0.27 0.80 -6.50
N ALA A 63 -0.23 1.30 -7.63
CA ALA A 63 0.33 0.97 -8.94
C ALA A 63 1.78 1.44 -9.07
N ILE A 64 2.08 2.68 -8.62
CA ILE A 64 3.45 3.20 -8.61
C ILE A 64 4.34 2.36 -7.69
N GLN A 65 3.89 2.03 -6.48
CA GLN A 65 4.63 1.22 -5.52
C GLN A 65 4.93 -0.18 -6.09
N ALA A 66 3.98 -0.80 -6.78
CA ALA A 66 4.17 -2.09 -7.43
C ALA A 66 5.21 -2.00 -8.56
N VAL A 67 5.15 -0.97 -9.41
CA VAL A 67 6.13 -0.74 -10.48
C VAL A 67 7.53 -0.55 -9.90
N VAL A 68 7.68 0.28 -8.86
CA VAL A 68 8.96 0.50 -8.19
C VAL A 68 9.50 -0.80 -7.59
N ALA A 69 8.67 -1.60 -6.92
CA ALA A 69 9.07 -2.87 -6.34
C ALA A 69 9.56 -3.87 -7.40
N ILE A 70 8.86 -3.98 -8.53
CA ILE A 70 9.26 -4.87 -9.65
C ILE A 70 10.62 -4.45 -10.21
N ILE A 71 10.84 -3.15 -10.42
CA ILE A 71 12.10 -2.63 -10.95
C ILE A 71 13.25 -2.95 -9.98
N LEU A 72 13.08 -2.62 -8.69
CA LEU A 72 14.12 -2.86 -7.68
C LEU A 72 14.44 -4.35 -7.55
N PHE A 73 13.43 -5.22 -7.54
CA PHE A 73 13.63 -6.66 -7.46
C PHE A 73 14.36 -7.21 -8.69
N THR A 74 13.99 -6.75 -9.88
CA THR A 74 14.66 -7.14 -11.14
C THR A 74 16.13 -6.74 -11.14
N ILE A 75 16.45 -5.52 -10.71
CA ILE A 75 17.84 -5.03 -10.62
C ILE A 75 18.63 -5.85 -9.60
N SER A 76 18.06 -6.10 -8.42
CA SER A 76 18.71 -6.90 -7.37
C SER A 76 19.02 -8.32 -7.85
N LEU A 77 18.06 -8.96 -8.52
CA LEU A 77 18.23 -10.30 -9.09
C LEU A 77 19.32 -10.33 -10.17
N PHE A 78 19.33 -9.34 -11.07
CA PHE A 78 20.34 -9.23 -12.11
C PHE A 78 21.75 -9.09 -11.52
N ILE A 79 21.91 -8.23 -10.50
CA ILE A 79 23.20 -8.04 -9.83
C ILE A 79 23.67 -9.34 -9.18
N LEU A 80 22.77 -10.05 -8.47
CA LEU A 80 23.09 -11.31 -7.83
C LEU A 80 23.62 -12.34 -8.84
N LEU A 81 22.89 -12.52 -9.95
CA LEU A 81 23.29 -13.44 -11.03
C LEU A 81 24.63 -13.06 -11.67
N PHE A 82 24.87 -11.77 -11.88
CA PHE A 82 26.13 -11.27 -12.42
C PHE A 82 27.30 -11.53 -11.47
N VAL A 83 27.12 -11.24 -10.17
CA VAL A 83 28.13 -11.47 -9.14
C VAL A 83 28.44 -12.96 -8.99
N ASP A 84 27.43 -13.83 -8.97
CA ASP A 84 27.62 -15.28 -8.88
C ASP A 84 28.41 -15.81 -10.09
N THR A 85 28.07 -15.35 -11.30
CA THR A 85 28.77 -15.75 -12.53
C THR A 85 30.21 -15.23 -12.56
N LEU A 86 30.42 -13.98 -12.16
CA LEU A 86 31.75 -13.37 -12.09
C LEU A 86 32.61 -14.08 -11.04
N LEU A 87 32.05 -14.41 -9.87
CA LEU A 87 32.72 -15.14 -8.82
C LEU A 87 33.19 -16.50 -9.32
N VAL A 88 32.34 -17.26 -10.02
CA VAL A 88 32.72 -18.56 -10.59
C VAL A 88 33.84 -18.45 -11.64
N LEU A 89 33.93 -17.35 -12.38
CA LEU A 89 34.96 -17.14 -13.39
C LEU A 89 36.35 -16.83 -12.79
N ILE A 90 36.40 -16.33 -11.55
CA ILE A 90 37.64 -15.89 -10.89
C ILE A 90 38.23 -16.91 -9.90
N ILE A 91 37.60 -18.08 -9.74
CA ILE A 91 38.08 -19.23 -8.94
C ILE A 91 38.55 -20.34 -9.87
#